data_AF-A0A1I2HRG7-F1
#
_entry.id   AF-A0A1I2HRG7-F1
#
_cell.length_a   1.000
_cell.length_b   1.000
_cell.length_c   1.000
_cell.angle_alpha   90.00
_cell.angle_beta   90.00
_cell.angle_gamma   90.00
#
_symmetry.space_group_name_H-M   'P 1'
#
loop_
_entity.id
_entity.type
_entity.pdbx_description
1 polymer ?
#
loop_
_entity_poly.entity_id
_entity_poly.type
_entity_poly.pdbx_seq_one_letter_code
_entity_poly.pdbx_strand_id
1 'polypeptide(L)'
;MQIAKIKIALKVLLLFVAVFALYQIYFFANELFSNDFYNYIFYPEKSLLITQVSALSFRNNLTELYRGSLNGVVFYTCLLISCIFFLIFLRFRSTENFLWTTSWTLTVTFIVGTILLYWITMHYTSNQDLDIFISDKDALRGFQNHQQHLAEQSKLSAPTFIKTGIFIQSLQFNTANDVVITCYVWQKYEHNKHDTAKIGVGFVFPEATEINIQQAYVKTYEDFTVYGWDVETTIRETFIYKNYPFDVQNIWVRMWHKNFGDNIILVPDFDAYKSIEAAKKMGIEKNIVLNGWEITETFFAYKNHEYNTNFGMRGYAGAEGSPELYYCIIVQRYFLTAFISELLPILTVLFILFICAGIAHDEAQDDFFKFNIMELLSLVAAMLFVIILLQIDLRRKFSSSEILYIEYFYFMLYFVIFGILFNYILLNHFKYLRVVQYGDNILIKVSILPFSFAYILYITYLIF
;
A
#
# COMPACT_ATOMS: atom_id res chain seq x y z
N MET A 1 -20.86 45.67 20.39
CA MET A 1 -19.88 45.63 19.27
C MET A 1 -19.34 44.21 18.97
N GLN A 2 -19.08 43.35 19.98
CA GLN A 2 -18.58 41.96 19.77
C GLN A 2 -19.58 40.99 19.11
N ILE A 3 -20.89 41.11 19.41
CA ILE A 3 -21.94 40.21 18.86
C ILE A 3 -22.09 40.37 17.34
N ALA A 4 -21.90 41.59 16.82
CA ALA A 4 -21.96 41.86 15.38
C ALA A 4 -20.78 41.23 14.62
N LYS A 5 -19.56 41.30 15.19
CA LYS A 5 -18.36 40.67 14.62
C LYS A 5 -18.47 39.13 14.60
N ILE A 6 -19.12 38.54 15.59
CA ILE A 6 -19.33 37.08 15.69
C ILE A 6 -20.41 36.59 14.71
N LYS A 7 -21.50 37.34 14.52
CA LYS A 7 -22.49 37.01 13.46
C LYS A 7 -21.88 37.08 12.06
N ILE A 8 -20.94 38.00 11.85
CA ILE A 8 -20.18 38.09 10.60
C ILE A 8 -19.24 36.88 10.46
N ALA A 9 -18.50 36.51 11.51
CA ALA A 9 -17.62 35.33 11.47
C ALA A 9 -18.39 34.01 11.24
N LEU A 10 -19.55 33.83 11.87
CA LEU A 10 -20.39 32.64 11.68
C LEU A 10 -21.00 32.59 10.27
N LYS A 11 -21.40 33.75 9.73
CA LYS A 11 -21.85 33.86 8.33
C LYS A 11 -20.71 33.57 7.35
N VAL A 12 -19.50 34.07 7.62
CA VAL A 12 -18.31 33.79 6.80
C VAL A 12 -17.96 32.30 6.86
N LEU A 13 -18.06 31.66 8.03
CA LEU A 13 -17.83 30.21 8.18
C LEU A 13 -18.89 29.38 7.43
N LEU A 14 -20.18 29.72 7.57
CA LEU A 14 -21.27 29.07 6.83
C LEU A 14 -21.12 29.29 5.31
N LEU A 15 -20.68 30.47 4.89
CA LEU A 15 -20.38 30.76 3.49
C LEU A 15 -19.18 29.93 3.01
N PHE A 16 -18.14 29.79 3.84
CA PHE A 16 -16.97 28.98 3.52
C PHE A 16 -17.33 27.50 3.39
N VAL A 17 -18.14 26.96 4.31
CA VAL A 17 -18.66 25.58 4.25
C VAL A 17 -19.54 25.37 3.03
N ALA A 18 -20.42 26.31 2.70
CA ALA A 18 -21.30 26.21 1.53
C ALA A 18 -20.52 26.33 0.21
N VAL A 19 -19.58 27.27 0.11
CA VAL A 19 -18.70 27.43 -1.05
C VAL A 19 -17.78 26.21 -1.20
N PHE A 20 -17.33 25.62 -0.10
CA PHE A 20 -16.50 24.41 -0.12
C PHE A 20 -17.29 23.16 -0.51
N ALA A 21 -18.53 23.01 -0.03
CA ALA A 21 -19.43 21.95 -0.48
C ALA A 21 -19.76 22.09 -1.98
N LEU A 22 -19.99 23.32 -2.45
CA LEU A 22 -20.18 23.61 -3.86
C LEU A 22 -18.91 23.39 -4.69
N TYR A 23 -17.72 23.68 -4.15
CA TYR A 23 -16.44 23.40 -4.79
C TYR A 23 -16.18 21.89 -4.89
N GLN A 24 -16.48 21.13 -3.83
CA GLN A 24 -16.40 19.66 -3.85
C GLN A 24 -17.36 19.07 -4.89
N ILE A 25 -18.61 19.53 -4.94
CA ILE A 25 -19.59 19.11 -5.96
C ILE A 25 -19.13 19.51 -7.36
N TYR A 26 -18.59 20.72 -7.53
CA TYR A 26 -18.09 21.22 -8.80
C TYR A 26 -16.84 20.48 -9.27
N PHE A 27 -15.87 20.24 -8.39
CA PHE A 27 -14.66 19.47 -8.66
C PHE A 27 -15.00 18.04 -9.04
N PHE A 28 -15.89 17.39 -8.27
CA PHE A 28 -16.37 16.05 -8.54
C PHE A 28 -17.11 15.97 -9.88
N ALA A 29 -17.93 16.98 -10.21
CA ALA A 29 -18.59 17.06 -11.51
C ALA A 29 -17.59 17.31 -12.65
N ASN A 30 -16.65 18.23 -12.49
CA ASN A 30 -15.72 18.64 -13.54
C ASN A 30 -14.68 17.55 -13.86
N GLU A 31 -14.29 16.72 -12.88
CA GLU A 31 -13.47 15.53 -13.13
C GLU A 31 -14.27 14.37 -13.75
N LEU A 32 -15.52 14.14 -13.33
CA LEU A 32 -16.42 13.18 -13.99
C LEU A 32 -16.61 13.50 -15.49
N PHE A 33 -16.63 14.79 -15.83
CA PHE A 33 -16.80 15.31 -17.19
C PHE A 33 -15.48 15.72 -17.86
N SER A 34 -14.32 15.44 -17.25
CA SER A 34 -13.02 15.67 -17.90
C SER A 34 -12.82 14.71 -19.08
N ASN A 35 -11.93 15.08 -20.02
CA ASN A 35 -11.76 14.51 -21.36
C ASN A 35 -11.65 12.98 -21.47
N ASP A 36 -11.40 12.27 -20.36
CA ASP A 36 -11.39 10.82 -20.34
C ASP A 36 -12.76 10.25 -20.71
N PHE A 37 -13.87 10.76 -20.13
CA PHE A 37 -15.22 10.25 -20.38
C PHE A 37 -15.65 10.36 -21.86
N TYR A 38 -15.17 11.39 -22.57
CA TYR A 38 -15.45 11.59 -24.00
C TYR A 38 -14.67 10.63 -24.91
N ASN A 39 -13.45 10.21 -24.52
CA ASN A 39 -12.66 9.25 -25.28
C ASN A 39 -13.21 7.81 -25.18
N TYR A 40 -13.91 7.47 -24.08
CA TYR A 40 -14.52 6.14 -23.87
C TYR A 40 -15.75 5.86 -24.76
N ILE A 41 -16.47 6.89 -25.21
CA ILE A 41 -17.75 6.73 -25.93
C ILE A 41 -17.56 6.68 -27.46
N PHE A 42 -16.46 7.21 -28.00
CA PHE A 42 -16.35 7.51 -29.44
C PHE A 42 -15.41 6.66 -30.30
N TYR A 43 -14.77 5.60 -29.76
CA TYR A 43 -13.94 4.68 -30.57
C TYR A 43 -14.36 3.21 -30.44
N PRO A 44 -15.46 2.78 -31.10
CA PRO A 44 -15.96 1.41 -31.02
C PRO A 44 -15.19 0.38 -31.87
N GLU A 45 -14.20 0.80 -32.67
CA GLU A 45 -13.51 -0.09 -33.62
C GLU A 45 -12.17 -0.69 -33.13
N LYS A 46 -11.71 -0.35 -31.92
CA LYS A 46 -10.46 -0.90 -31.38
C LYS A 46 -10.75 -1.99 -30.34
N SER A 47 -10.54 -3.24 -30.76
CA SER A 47 -10.48 -4.52 -30.03
C SER A 47 -10.94 -4.56 -28.55
N LEU A 48 -11.82 -5.51 -28.23
CA LEU A 48 -12.38 -5.82 -26.90
C LEU A 48 -11.40 -5.76 -25.69
N LEU A 49 -10.11 -6.01 -25.93
CA LEU A 49 -9.04 -5.84 -24.93
C LEU A 49 -8.80 -4.40 -24.51
N ILE A 50 -8.78 -3.46 -25.46
CA ILE A 50 -8.57 -2.05 -25.16
C ILE A 50 -9.70 -1.53 -24.27
N THR A 51 -10.94 -1.99 -24.50
CA THR A 51 -12.07 -1.69 -23.61
C THR A 51 -11.96 -2.32 -22.22
N GLN A 52 -11.34 -3.50 -22.06
CA GLN A 52 -11.17 -4.14 -20.75
C GLN A 52 -10.00 -3.56 -19.95
N VAL A 53 -8.85 -3.32 -20.59
CA VAL A 53 -7.70 -2.65 -19.98
C VAL A 53 -8.04 -1.22 -19.56
N SER A 54 -8.80 -0.51 -20.41
CA SER A 54 -9.29 0.82 -20.08
C SER A 54 -10.39 0.81 -19.00
N ALA A 55 -11.26 -0.21 -18.96
CA ALA A 55 -12.23 -0.37 -17.87
C ALA A 55 -11.57 -0.72 -16.51
N LEU A 56 -10.48 -1.51 -16.51
CA LEU A 56 -9.77 -1.90 -15.28
C LEU A 56 -8.96 -0.72 -14.72
N SER A 57 -8.21 -0.02 -15.58
CA SER A 57 -7.52 1.22 -15.20
C SER A 57 -8.51 2.31 -14.76
N PHE A 58 -9.66 2.44 -15.43
CA PHE A 58 -10.75 3.31 -15.00
C PHE A 58 -11.31 2.92 -13.62
N ARG A 59 -11.55 1.63 -13.38
CA ARG A 59 -12.01 1.14 -12.07
C ARG A 59 -10.99 1.46 -10.97
N ASN A 60 -9.71 1.22 -11.22
CA ASN A 60 -8.65 1.51 -10.27
C ASN A 60 -8.56 3.02 -9.98
N ASN A 61 -8.60 3.86 -11.01
CA ASN A 61 -8.63 5.32 -10.85
C ASN A 61 -9.86 5.79 -10.06
N LEU A 62 -11.04 5.20 -10.29
CA LEU A 62 -12.24 5.50 -9.50
C LEU A 62 -12.10 5.09 -8.03
N THR A 63 -11.48 3.93 -7.77
CA THR A 63 -11.24 3.46 -6.40
C THR A 63 -10.27 4.38 -5.65
N GLU A 64 -9.17 4.79 -6.30
CA GLU A 64 -8.22 5.77 -5.78
C GLU A 64 -8.89 7.14 -5.50
N LEU A 65 -9.70 7.63 -6.45
CA LEU A 65 -10.43 8.89 -6.31
C LEU A 65 -11.44 8.85 -5.15
N TYR A 66 -12.17 7.74 -5.04
CA TYR A 66 -13.13 7.51 -3.98
C TYR A 66 -12.44 7.43 -2.61
N ARG A 67 -11.30 6.75 -2.53
CA ARG A 67 -10.45 6.71 -1.33
C ARG A 67 -10.04 8.12 -0.90
N GLY A 68 -9.45 8.91 -1.82
CA GLY A 68 -9.00 10.26 -1.53
C GLY A 68 -10.13 11.18 -1.06
N SER A 69 -11.31 11.04 -1.66
CA SER A 69 -12.51 11.79 -1.27
C SER A 69 -12.96 11.44 0.17
N LEU A 70 -13.05 10.14 0.49
CA LEU A 70 -13.40 9.69 1.84
C LEU A 70 -12.36 10.11 2.88
N ASN A 71 -11.07 9.99 2.56
CA ASN A 71 -9.98 10.45 3.41
C ASN A 71 -10.09 11.95 3.70
N GLY A 72 -10.41 12.76 2.69
CA GLY A 72 -10.69 14.18 2.83
C GLY A 72 -11.84 14.46 3.80
N VAL A 73 -12.97 13.78 3.65
CA VAL A 73 -14.13 13.95 4.54
C VAL A 73 -13.76 13.68 6.00
N VAL A 74 -13.05 12.59 6.29
CA VAL A 74 -12.61 12.25 7.66
C VAL A 74 -11.64 13.31 8.21
N PHE A 75 -10.67 13.75 7.42
CA PHE A 75 -9.69 14.75 7.86
C PHE A 75 -10.36 16.10 8.17
N TYR A 76 -11.20 16.62 7.27
CA TYR A 76 -11.84 17.92 7.46
C TYR A 76 -12.91 17.90 8.57
N THR A 77 -13.57 16.77 8.81
CA THR A 77 -14.49 16.63 9.96
C THR A 77 -13.72 16.67 11.29
N CYS A 78 -12.56 16.02 11.39
CA CYS A 78 -11.69 16.13 12.56
C CYS A 78 -11.20 17.58 12.78
N LEU A 79 -10.83 18.30 11.71
CA LEU A 79 -10.47 19.72 11.80
C LEU A 79 -11.63 20.59 12.24
N LEU A 80 -12.84 20.35 11.73
CA LEU A 80 -14.04 21.08 12.13
C LEU A 80 -14.33 20.88 13.61
N ILE A 81 -14.26 19.64 14.11
CA ILE A 81 -14.42 19.32 15.53
C ILE A 81 -13.36 20.07 16.35
N SER A 82 -12.09 20.04 15.92
CA SER A 82 -10.99 20.76 16.58
C SER A 82 -11.23 22.28 16.64
N CYS A 83 -11.69 22.88 15.54
CA CYS A 83 -12.07 24.30 15.48
C CYS A 83 -13.21 24.63 16.44
N ILE A 84 -14.23 23.77 16.55
CA ILE A 84 -15.33 23.97 17.51
C ILE A 84 -14.78 23.95 18.94
N PHE A 85 -13.95 22.97 19.30
CA PHE A 85 -13.33 22.91 20.62
C PHE A 85 -12.46 24.13 20.91
N PHE A 86 -11.71 24.63 19.92
CA PHE A 86 -10.94 25.87 20.05
C PHE A 86 -11.83 27.10 20.28
N LEU A 87 -12.98 27.20 19.61
CA LEU A 87 -13.95 28.28 19.85
C LEU A 87 -14.60 28.20 21.23
N ILE A 88 -14.89 26.98 21.72
CA ILE A 88 -15.38 26.75 23.09
C ILE A 88 -14.30 27.18 24.09
N PHE A 89 -13.03 26.83 23.84
CA PHE A 89 -11.89 27.27 24.65
C PHE A 89 -11.77 28.80 24.71
N LEU A 90 -11.94 29.52 23.59
CA LEU A 90 -11.94 30.99 23.60
C LEU A 90 -13.12 31.60 24.39
N ARG A 91 -14.23 30.88 24.51
CA ARG A 91 -15.45 31.34 25.17
C ARG A 91 -15.41 31.12 26.68
N PHE A 92 -14.95 29.96 27.13
CA PHE A 92 -14.89 29.61 28.55
C PHE A 92 -13.50 29.94 29.08
N ARG A 93 -13.39 30.98 29.92
CA ARG A 93 -12.15 31.35 30.61
C ARG A 93 -11.63 30.10 31.35
N SER A 94 -10.53 29.54 30.85
CA SER A 94 -10.25 28.11 30.97
C SER A 94 -9.80 27.72 32.38
N THR A 95 -10.62 26.90 33.05
CA THR A 95 -10.20 26.13 34.23
C THR A 95 -9.26 25.00 33.79
N GLU A 96 -8.39 24.55 34.70
CA GLU A 96 -7.44 23.46 34.44
C GLU A 96 -8.14 22.16 34.01
N ASN A 97 -9.24 21.80 34.67
CA ASN A 97 -10.06 20.65 34.29
C ASN A 97 -10.61 20.75 32.87
N PHE A 98 -10.95 21.95 32.41
CA PHE A 98 -11.45 22.18 31.06
C PHE A 98 -10.34 21.98 30.00
N LEU A 99 -9.10 22.40 30.31
CA LEU A 99 -7.93 22.18 29.45
C LEU A 99 -7.63 20.69 29.27
N TRP A 100 -7.57 19.95 30.37
CA TRP A 100 -7.38 18.50 30.34
C TRP A 100 -8.49 17.78 29.56
N THR A 101 -9.75 18.14 29.82
CA THR A 101 -10.88 17.56 29.10
C THR A 101 -10.76 17.80 27.59
N THR A 102 -10.43 19.03 27.19
CA THR A 102 -10.27 19.40 25.77
C THR A 102 -9.11 18.65 25.12
N SER A 103 -8.00 18.49 25.82
CA SER A 103 -6.84 17.73 25.33
C SER A 103 -7.18 16.27 25.06
N TRP A 104 -7.86 15.61 26.01
CA TRP A 104 -8.29 14.23 25.84
C TRP A 104 -9.32 14.08 24.72
N THR A 105 -10.30 14.97 24.60
CA THR A 105 -11.29 14.89 23.52
C THR A 105 -10.67 15.08 22.13
N LEU A 106 -9.74 16.04 22.00
CA LEU A 106 -9.00 16.24 20.75
C LEU A 106 -8.13 15.02 20.41
N THR A 107 -7.40 14.50 21.40
CA THR A 107 -6.56 13.29 21.24
C THR A 107 -7.39 12.10 20.75
N VAL A 108 -8.53 11.83 21.40
CA VAL A 108 -9.44 10.74 20.99
C VAL A 108 -10.00 10.99 19.59
N THR A 109 -10.38 12.23 19.27
CA THR A 109 -10.87 12.59 17.93
C THR A 109 -9.82 12.28 16.86
N PHE A 110 -8.56 12.66 17.07
CA PHE A 110 -7.48 12.40 16.11
C PHE A 110 -7.10 10.93 16.02
N ILE A 111 -7.14 10.18 17.13
CA ILE A 111 -6.96 8.71 17.12
C ILE A 111 -8.05 8.05 16.28
N VAL A 112 -9.33 8.37 16.54
CA VAL A 112 -10.46 7.81 15.80
C VAL A 112 -10.37 8.18 14.32
N GLY A 113 -10.05 9.45 14.00
CA GLY A 113 -9.83 9.89 12.63
C GLY A 113 -8.72 9.09 11.93
N THR A 114 -7.60 8.86 12.61
CA THR A 114 -6.48 8.09 12.06
C THR A 114 -6.87 6.63 11.81
N ILE A 115 -7.59 6.00 12.74
CA ILE A 115 -8.10 4.63 12.58
C ILE A 115 -9.07 4.53 11.41
N LEU A 116 -9.95 5.53 11.22
CA LEU A 116 -10.87 5.58 10.08
C LEU A 116 -10.11 5.73 8.75
N LEU A 117 -9.10 6.60 8.67
CA LEU A 117 -8.25 6.73 7.48
C LEU A 117 -7.55 5.41 7.15
N TYR A 118 -7.01 4.72 8.15
CA TYR A 118 -6.41 3.40 7.96
C TYR A 118 -7.41 2.37 7.46
N TRP A 119 -8.61 2.35 8.04
CA TRP A 119 -9.66 1.43 7.62
C TRP A 119 -10.05 1.66 6.15
N ILE A 120 -10.24 2.92 5.75
CA ILE A 120 -10.52 3.29 4.35
C ILE A 120 -9.34 2.86 3.45
N THR A 121 -8.12 3.17 3.85
CA THR A 121 -6.90 2.83 3.08
C THR A 121 -6.81 1.33 2.84
N MET A 122 -6.97 0.50 3.87
CA MET A 122 -6.88 -0.95 3.75
C MET A 122 -7.98 -1.57 2.87
N HIS A 123 -9.15 -0.93 2.74
CA HIS A 123 -10.26 -1.43 1.92
C HIS A 123 -10.22 -0.96 0.47
N TYR A 124 -9.57 0.18 0.19
CA TYR A 124 -9.56 0.82 -1.13
C TYR A 124 -8.14 1.03 -1.69
N THR A 125 -7.15 0.25 -1.25
CA THR A 125 -5.82 0.22 -1.89
C THR A 125 -5.95 -0.60 -3.18
N SER A 126 -5.82 0.05 -4.34
CA SER A 126 -5.73 -0.64 -5.63
C SER A 126 -4.26 -0.79 -6.02
N ASN A 127 -3.87 -1.98 -6.49
CA ASN A 127 -2.46 -2.31 -6.59
C ASN A 127 -2.18 -3.12 -7.85
N GLN A 128 -2.41 -2.56 -9.04
CA GLN A 128 -2.06 -3.25 -10.30
C GLN A 128 -1.57 -2.27 -11.38
N ASP A 129 -0.25 -2.20 -11.53
CA ASP A 129 0.46 -1.80 -12.77
C ASP A 129 0.53 -3.00 -13.73
N LEU A 130 -0.62 -3.62 -14.03
CA LEU A 130 -0.70 -4.75 -14.94
C LEU A 130 -1.46 -4.35 -16.18
N ASP A 131 -0.83 -4.53 -17.34
CA ASP A 131 -1.36 -4.08 -18.63
C ASP A 131 -2.62 -4.84 -19.04
N ILE A 132 -2.66 -6.17 -18.82
CA ILE A 132 -3.79 -7.00 -19.26
C ILE A 132 -4.13 -8.05 -18.19
N PHE A 133 -5.21 -7.80 -17.45
CA PHE A 133 -5.79 -8.75 -16.51
C PHE A 133 -6.71 -9.75 -17.23
N ILE A 134 -6.46 -11.05 -17.10
CA ILE A 134 -7.33 -12.09 -17.67
C ILE A 134 -8.03 -12.85 -16.55
N SER A 135 -9.26 -12.44 -16.23
CA SER A 135 -10.13 -13.11 -15.25
C SER A 135 -11.11 -14.11 -15.85
N ASP A 136 -11.30 -14.12 -17.17
CA ASP A 136 -12.32 -14.96 -17.79
C ASP A 136 -11.86 -15.55 -19.13
N LYS A 137 -12.62 -16.56 -19.58
CA LYS A 137 -12.33 -17.31 -20.80
C LYS A 137 -12.58 -16.50 -22.07
N ASP A 138 -13.46 -15.51 -22.04
CA ASP A 138 -13.80 -14.69 -23.19
C ASP A 138 -12.75 -13.59 -23.43
N ALA A 139 -12.22 -13.00 -22.36
CA ALA A 139 -11.05 -12.15 -22.34
C ALA A 139 -9.82 -12.91 -22.90
N LEU A 140 -9.62 -14.16 -22.49
CA LEU A 140 -8.56 -15.00 -23.05
C LEU A 140 -8.74 -15.23 -24.55
N ARG A 141 -9.96 -15.54 -25.01
CA ARG A 141 -10.26 -15.69 -26.45
C ARG A 141 -10.03 -14.41 -27.23
N GLY A 142 -10.47 -13.28 -26.68
CA GLY A 142 -10.21 -11.95 -27.24
C GLY A 142 -8.72 -11.69 -27.39
N PHE A 143 -7.92 -12.08 -26.40
CA PHE A 143 -6.46 -11.96 -26.41
C PHE A 143 -5.82 -12.82 -27.50
N GLN A 144 -6.22 -14.09 -27.60
CA GLN A 144 -5.71 -14.99 -28.64
C GLN A 144 -6.03 -14.48 -30.05
N ASN A 145 -7.26 -14.00 -30.28
CA ASN A 145 -7.67 -13.43 -31.56
C ASN A 145 -6.88 -12.16 -31.89
N HIS A 146 -6.65 -11.30 -30.90
CA HIS A 146 -5.85 -10.10 -31.08
C HIS A 146 -4.40 -10.43 -31.47
N GLN A 147 -3.76 -11.37 -30.78
CA GLN A 147 -2.40 -11.80 -31.09
C GLN A 147 -2.29 -12.47 -32.46
N GLN A 148 -3.31 -13.21 -32.88
CA GLN A 148 -3.36 -13.79 -34.22
C GLN A 148 -3.40 -12.69 -35.31
N HIS A 149 -4.24 -11.67 -35.13
CA HIS A 149 -4.30 -10.53 -36.06
C HIS A 149 -2.99 -9.72 -36.09
N LEU A 150 -2.32 -9.52 -34.95
CA LEU A 150 -1.01 -8.85 -34.91
C LEU A 150 0.06 -9.63 -35.68
N ALA A 151 0.08 -10.96 -35.55
CA ALA A 151 1.01 -11.79 -36.29
C ALA A 151 0.76 -11.74 -37.81
N GLU A 152 -0.51 -11.74 -38.24
CA GLU A 152 -0.90 -11.60 -39.64
C GLU A 152 -0.45 -10.25 -40.23
N GLN A 153 -0.67 -9.15 -39.50
CA GLN A 153 -0.25 -7.80 -39.90
C GLN A 153 1.27 -7.68 -40.01
N SER A 154 1.99 -8.28 -39.05
CA SER A 154 3.45 -8.22 -38.96
C SER A 154 4.15 -9.26 -39.84
N LYS A 155 3.39 -10.07 -40.60
CA LYS A 155 3.89 -11.19 -41.44
C LYS A 155 4.74 -12.19 -40.65
N LEU A 156 4.47 -12.33 -39.36
CA LEU A 156 5.09 -13.34 -38.50
C LEU A 156 4.37 -14.68 -38.68
N SER A 157 5.03 -15.78 -38.29
CA SER A 157 4.37 -17.08 -38.19
C SER A 157 3.20 -16.99 -37.19
N ALA A 158 2.10 -17.70 -37.44
CA ALA A 158 0.96 -17.70 -36.51
C ALA A 158 1.39 -18.09 -35.09
N PRO A 159 0.89 -17.41 -34.04
CA PRO A 159 1.29 -17.70 -32.67
C PRO A 159 0.81 -19.09 -32.25
N THR A 160 1.71 -19.87 -31.65
CA THR A 160 1.35 -21.17 -31.07
C THR A 160 1.01 -20.98 -29.61
N PHE A 161 -0.23 -21.30 -29.23
CA PHE A 161 -0.71 -21.13 -27.85
C PHE A 161 -0.52 -22.41 -27.03
N ILE A 162 0.26 -22.35 -25.95
CA ILE A 162 0.48 -23.48 -25.04
C ILE A 162 -0.25 -23.24 -23.73
N LYS A 163 -1.25 -24.07 -23.43
CA LYS A 163 -1.99 -24.01 -22.16
C LYS A 163 -1.05 -24.37 -21.00
N THR A 164 -0.87 -23.44 -20.07
CA THR A 164 0.06 -23.50 -18.95
C THR A 164 -0.70 -23.20 -17.67
N GLY A 165 -0.47 -24.00 -16.63
CA GLY A 165 -0.99 -23.74 -15.30
C GLY A 165 0.11 -23.84 -14.26
N ILE A 166 -0.16 -23.22 -13.12
CA ILE A 166 0.68 -23.20 -11.93
C ILE A 166 -0.16 -23.45 -10.67
N PHE A 167 0.42 -24.16 -9.71
CA PHE A 167 -0.15 -24.41 -8.39
C PHE A 167 0.93 -24.19 -7.33
N ILE A 168 0.78 -23.16 -6.49
CA ILE A 168 1.73 -22.81 -5.44
C ILE A 168 1.45 -23.67 -4.20
N GLN A 169 2.49 -24.36 -3.73
CA GLN A 169 2.45 -25.17 -2.52
C GLN A 169 2.95 -24.39 -1.30
N SER A 170 4.03 -23.64 -1.46
CA SER A 170 4.56 -22.78 -0.41
C SER A 170 5.13 -21.48 -0.97
N LEU A 171 5.11 -20.45 -0.13
CA LEU A 171 5.59 -19.12 -0.44
C LEU A 171 6.18 -18.52 0.83
N GLN A 172 7.40 -17.96 0.74
CA GLN A 172 8.09 -17.33 1.86
C GLN A 172 8.92 -16.14 1.39
N PHE A 173 8.84 -15.02 2.12
CA PHE A 173 9.81 -13.93 1.98
C PHE A 173 11.11 -14.31 2.68
N ASN A 174 12.20 -14.43 1.92
CA ASN A 174 13.54 -14.67 2.47
C ASN A 174 14.22 -13.36 2.83
N THR A 175 14.06 -12.34 1.97
CA THR A 175 14.49 -10.96 2.23
C THR A 175 13.37 -10.00 1.87
N ALA A 176 13.63 -8.68 1.93
CA ALA A 176 12.69 -7.68 1.45
C ALA A 176 12.44 -7.76 -0.06
N ASN A 177 13.26 -8.46 -0.84
CA ASN A 177 13.12 -8.53 -2.30
C ASN A 177 13.13 -9.95 -2.85
N ASP A 178 13.52 -10.95 -2.05
CA ASP A 178 13.62 -12.34 -2.50
C ASP A 178 12.46 -13.17 -1.94
N VAL A 179 11.71 -13.81 -2.84
CA VAL A 179 10.59 -14.69 -2.52
C VAL A 179 10.95 -16.12 -2.92
N VAL A 180 10.87 -17.04 -1.97
CA VAL A 180 11.02 -18.48 -2.19
C VAL A 180 9.64 -19.06 -2.44
N ILE A 181 9.52 -19.81 -3.54
CA ILE A 181 8.27 -20.40 -4.01
C ILE A 181 8.53 -21.88 -4.29
N THR A 182 7.65 -22.74 -3.79
CA THR A 182 7.52 -24.12 -4.28
C THR A 182 6.19 -24.28 -5.00
N CYS A 183 6.22 -24.83 -6.20
CA CYS A 183 5.03 -24.94 -7.04
C CYS A 183 5.08 -26.11 -8.01
N TYR A 184 3.90 -26.53 -8.47
CA TYR A 184 3.75 -27.33 -9.68
C TYR A 184 3.44 -26.43 -10.86
N VAL A 185 4.20 -26.59 -11.95
CA VAL A 185 3.87 -26.00 -13.25
C VAL A 185 3.51 -27.12 -14.21
N TRP A 186 2.52 -26.91 -15.06
CA TRP A 186 2.20 -27.87 -16.12
C TRP A 186 1.87 -27.19 -17.43
N GLN A 187 2.12 -27.91 -18.52
CA GLN A 187 1.79 -27.49 -19.88
C GLN A 187 1.03 -28.59 -20.61
N LYS A 188 -0.01 -28.23 -21.37
CA LYS A 188 -0.78 -29.14 -22.21
C LYS A 188 -0.45 -28.94 -23.69
N TYR A 189 -0.10 -30.03 -24.37
CA TYR A 189 0.23 -30.07 -25.79
C TYR A 189 -0.78 -30.93 -26.56
N GLU A 190 -1.58 -30.30 -27.43
CA GLU A 190 -2.57 -30.99 -28.27
C GLU A 190 -1.90 -31.73 -29.44
N HIS A 191 -2.17 -33.01 -29.60
CA HIS A 191 -1.49 -33.87 -30.59
C HIS A 191 -1.70 -33.39 -32.04
N ASN A 192 -2.87 -32.83 -32.34
CA ASN A 192 -3.23 -32.37 -33.69
C ASN A 192 -2.66 -30.98 -34.03
N LYS A 193 -2.18 -30.23 -33.02
CA LYS A 193 -1.70 -28.85 -33.21
C LYS A 193 -0.23 -28.68 -32.89
N HIS A 194 0.29 -29.45 -31.94
CA HIS A 194 1.61 -29.23 -31.35
C HIS A 194 2.53 -30.42 -31.61
N ASP A 195 3.53 -30.21 -32.47
CA ASP A 195 4.64 -31.14 -32.65
C ASP A 195 5.69 -30.90 -31.56
N THR A 196 5.56 -31.61 -30.43
CA THR A 196 6.43 -31.42 -29.25
C THR A 196 7.92 -31.63 -29.53
N ALA A 197 8.26 -32.44 -30.54
CA ALA A 197 9.65 -32.65 -30.94
C ALA A 197 10.27 -31.41 -31.60
N LYS A 198 9.46 -30.58 -32.26
CA LYS A 198 9.90 -29.32 -32.88
C LYS A 198 9.80 -28.12 -31.94
N ILE A 199 8.66 -28.00 -31.25
CA ILE A 199 8.35 -26.86 -30.39
C ILE A 199 9.22 -26.88 -29.12
N GLY A 200 9.62 -28.08 -28.67
CA GLY A 200 10.26 -28.25 -27.38
C GLY A 200 9.25 -28.15 -26.23
N VAL A 201 9.54 -28.85 -25.14
CA VAL A 201 8.66 -28.89 -23.96
C VAL A 201 9.35 -28.19 -22.80
N GLY A 202 8.63 -27.31 -22.11
CA GLY A 202 9.06 -26.69 -20.87
C GLY A 202 8.87 -25.17 -20.84
N PHE A 203 9.35 -24.61 -19.74
CA PHE A 203 9.24 -23.19 -19.42
C PHE A 203 10.54 -22.68 -18.79
N VAL A 204 10.64 -21.36 -18.67
CA VAL A 204 11.73 -20.66 -17.99
C VAL A 204 11.11 -19.60 -17.09
N PHE A 205 11.67 -19.42 -15.89
CA PHE A 205 11.40 -18.29 -15.01
C PHE A 205 12.55 -17.27 -15.16
N PRO A 206 12.35 -16.16 -15.89
CA PRO A 206 13.44 -15.25 -16.23
C PRO A 206 14.04 -14.51 -15.03
N GLU A 207 13.27 -14.38 -13.96
CA GLU A 207 13.62 -13.61 -12.76
C GLU A 207 14.08 -14.51 -11.59
N ALA A 208 14.22 -15.81 -11.84
CA ALA A 208 14.71 -16.75 -10.85
C ALA A 208 16.22 -16.58 -10.62
N THR A 209 16.62 -16.36 -9.37
CA THR A 209 18.03 -16.35 -8.97
C THR A 209 18.56 -17.74 -8.66
N GLU A 210 17.69 -18.59 -8.13
CA GLU A 210 17.95 -20.01 -7.83
C GLU A 210 16.74 -20.80 -8.29
N ILE A 211 16.96 -21.93 -8.97
CA ILE A 211 15.88 -22.74 -9.50
C ILE A 211 16.25 -24.22 -9.56
N ASN A 212 15.34 -25.06 -9.09
CA ASN A 212 15.39 -26.51 -9.17
C ASN A 212 14.07 -26.99 -9.81
N ILE A 213 14.16 -27.60 -10.98
CA ILE A 213 13.01 -28.11 -11.74
C ILE A 213 13.15 -29.62 -11.86
N GLN A 214 12.14 -30.35 -11.39
CA GLN A 214 12.07 -31.80 -11.51
C GLN A 214 10.79 -32.19 -12.25
N GLN A 215 10.91 -33.04 -13.28
CA GLN A 215 9.73 -33.52 -13.99
C GLN A 215 8.96 -34.49 -13.11
N ALA A 216 7.78 -34.06 -12.66
CA ALA A 216 6.96 -34.82 -11.72
C ALA A 216 6.08 -35.86 -12.41
N TYR A 217 5.52 -35.52 -13.58
CA TYR A 217 4.66 -36.44 -14.32
C TYR A 217 4.55 -36.13 -15.81
N VAL A 218 4.20 -37.16 -16.58
CA VAL A 218 3.69 -37.05 -17.96
C VAL A 218 2.41 -37.85 -18.04
N LYS A 219 1.34 -37.23 -18.54
CA LYS A 219 0.06 -37.91 -18.75
C LYS A 219 -0.42 -37.69 -20.17
N THR A 220 -0.51 -38.77 -20.93
CA THR A 220 -1.02 -38.76 -22.30
C THR A 220 -2.51 -39.12 -22.29
N TYR A 221 -3.31 -38.27 -22.89
CA TYR A 221 -4.74 -38.46 -23.16
C TYR A 221 -4.94 -38.67 -24.67
N GLU A 222 -6.17 -38.92 -25.13
CA GLU A 222 -6.44 -39.14 -26.56
C GLU A 222 -6.02 -37.91 -27.41
N ASP A 223 -6.40 -36.71 -26.99
CA ASP A 223 -6.21 -35.48 -27.77
C ASP A 223 -4.96 -34.67 -27.40
N PHE A 224 -4.39 -34.88 -26.20
CA PHE A 224 -3.28 -34.06 -25.70
C PHE A 224 -2.39 -34.81 -24.71
N THR A 225 -1.16 -34.33 -24.55
CA THR A 225 -0.25 -34.76 -23.48
C THR A 225 0.02 -33.61 -22.51
N VAL A 226 0.02 -33.92 -21.21
CA VAL A 226 0.33 -33.00 -20.11
C VAL A 226 1.69 -33.33 -19.54
N TYR A 227 2.56 -32.33 -19.50
CA TYR A 227 3.85 -32.41 -18.82
C TYR A 227 3.77 -31.55 -17.56
N GLY A 228 4.14 -32.11 -16.41
CA GLY A 228 4.12 -31.45 -15.12
C GLY A 228 5.47 -31.50 -14.43
N TRP A 229 5.84 -30.39 -13.81
CA TRP A 229 7.09 -30.20 -13.09
C TRP A 229 6.82 -29.76 -11.67
N ASP A 230 7.59 -30.31 -10.74
CA ASP A 230 7.78 -29.81 -9.38
C ASP A 230 8.94 -28.82 -9.40
N VAL A 231 8.72 -27.63 -8.84
CA VAL A 231 9.63 -26.49 -8.94
C VAL A 231 9.85 -25.87 -7.59
N GLU A 232 11.11 -25.68 -7.26
CA GLU A 232 11.56 -24.86 -6.13
C GLU A 232 12.40 -23.72 -6.69
N THR A 233 12.02 -22.49 -6.40
CA THR A 233 12.68 -21.31 -6.99
C THR A 233 12.73 -20.16 -6.00
N THR A 234 13.78 -19.35 -6.11
CA THR A 234 13.87 -18.03 -5.49
C THR A 234 13.76 -16.98 -6.59
N ILE A 235 12.77 -16.09 -6.48
CA ILE A 235 12.52 -14.99 -7.42
C ILE A 235 12.91 -13.68 -6.73
N ARG A 236 13.68 -12.84 -7.43
CA ARG A 236 14.03 -11.51 -6.94
C ARG A 236 13.13 -10.46 -7.59
N GLU A 237 12.32 -9.80 -6.77
CA GLU A 237 11.33 -8.81 -7.20
C GLU A 237 11.59 -7.45 -6.54
N THR A 238 10.97 -6.41 -7.08
CA THR A 238 11.03 -5.06 -6.51
C THR A 238 9.70 -4.76 -5.83
N PHE A 239 9.72 -4.68 -4.51
CA PHE A 239 8.55 -4.32 -3.69
C PHE A 239 8.65 -2.89 -3.19
N ILE A 240 7.51 -2.20 -3.12
CA ILE A 240 7.42 -0.81 -2.65
C ILE A 240 6.89 -0.83 -1.21
N TYR A 241 7.75 -0.46 -0.26
CA TYR A 241 7.43 -0.48 1.17
C TYR A 241 7.01 0.88 1.75
N LYS A 242 6.87 1.91 0.90
CA LYS A 242 6.53 3.29 1.30
C LYS A 242 5.37 3.36 2.30
N ASN A 243 4.35 2.52 2.10
CA ASN A 243 3.11 2.53 2.87
C ASN A 243 3.15 1.63 4.12
N TYR A 244 4.30 1.03 4.46
CA TYR A 244 4.43 0.15 5.61
C TYR A 244 3.91 0.82 6.91
N PRO A 245 3.05 0.15 7.70
CA PRO A 245 2.66 -1.28 7.62
C PRO A 245 1.37 -1.59 6.86
N PHE A 246 0.84 -0.64 6.08
CA PHE A 246 -0.39 -0.77 5.29
C PHE A 246 -0.10 -1.20 3.84
N ASP A 247 1.03 -1.86 3.63
CA ASP A 247 1.48 -2.24 2.30
C ASP A 247 0.74 -3.48 1.77
N VAL A 248 0.38 -3.38 0.49
CA VAL A 248 -0.06 -4.49 -0.36
C VAL A 248 1.07 -4.73 -1.36
N GLN A 249 1.43 -5.98 -1.59
CA GLN A 249 2.44 -6.35 -2.58
C GLN A 249 1.82 -7.28 -3.61
N ASN A 250 2.30 -7.17 -4.85
CA ASN A 250 2.02 -8.12 -5.91
C ASN A 250 3.25 -8.99 -6.09
N ILE A 251 3.16 -10.27 -5.77
CA ILE A 251 4.22 -11.25 -6.06
C ILE A 251 3.90 -11.85 -7.42
N TRP A 252 4.86 -11.90 -8.34
CA TRP A 252 4.58 -12.36 -9.70
C TRP A 252 5.55 -13.44 -10.20
N VAL A 253 4.98 -14.53 -10.70
CA VAL A 253 5.74 -15.57 -11.40
C VAL A 253 5.66 -15.31 -12.89
N ARG A 254 6.72 -14.72 -13.44
CA ARG A 254 6.91 -14.52 -14.88
C ARG A 254 7.33 -15.83 -15.56
N MET A 255 6.65 -16.17 -16.65
CA MET A 255 6.88 -17.43 -17.35
C MET A 255 7.12 -17.22 -18.84
N TRP A 256 8.21 -17.79 -19.33
CA TRP A 256 8.49 -17.95 -20.76
C TRP A 256 8.34 -19.40 -21.17
N HIS A 257 8.03 -19.63 -22.46
CA HIS A 257 8.25 -20.94 -23.05
C HIS A 257 9.75 -21.24 -23.15
N LYS A 258 10.14 -22.52 -23.10
CA LYS A 258 11.56 -22.93 -23.25
C LYS A 258 12.19 -22.39 -24.53
N ASN A 259 11.43 -22.39 -25.62
CA ASN A 259 11.80 -21.79 -26.90
C ASN A 259 11.19 -20.38 -27.04
N PHE A 260 11.54 -19.46 -26.14
CA PHE A 260 11.01 -18.08 -26.12
C PHE A 260 11.39 -17.24 -27.36
N GLY A 261 12.30 -17.73 -28.20
CA GLY A 261 12.65 -17.09 -29.46
C GLY A 261 11.63 -17.27 -30.58
N ASP A 262 10.83 -18.34 -30.49
CA ASP A 262 9.78 -18.67 -31.44
C ASP A 262 8.48 -17.93 -31.09
N ASN A 263 7.53 -17.83 -32.03
CA ASN A 263 6.23 -17.21 -31.77
C ASN A 263 5.31 -18.15 -30.96
N ILE A 264 5.70 -18.43 -29.72
CA ILE A 264 4.98 -19.30 -28.78
C ILE A 264 4.50 -18.46 -27.60
N ILE A 265 3.19 -18.46 -27.36
CA ILE A 265 2.56 -17.69 -26.29
C ILE A 265 1.98 -18.65 -25.28
N LEU A 266 2.41 -18.55 -24.03
CA LEU A 266 1.82 -19.31 -22.93
C LEU A 266 0.45 -18.73 -22.59
N VAL A 267 -0.56 -19.59 -22.45
CA VAL A 267 -1.93 -19.19 -22.07
C VAL A 267 -2.41 -19.92 -20.82
N PRO A 268 -3.19 -19.29 -19.93
CA PRO A 268 -3.71 -19.96 -18.74
C PRO A 268 -4.52 -21.21 -19.06
N ASP A 269 -4.24 -22.32 -18.37
CA ASP A 269 -5.05 -23.53 -18.42
C ASP A 269 -6.27 -23.44 -17.48
N PHE A 270 -7.17 -22.49 -17.75
CA PHE A 270 -8.34 -22.22 -16.90
C PHE A 270 -9.24 -23.45 -16.66
N ASP A 271 -9.23 -24.43 -17.58
CA ASP A 271 -10.02 -25.66 -17.45
C ASP A 271 -9.53 -26.56 -16.30
N ALA A 272 -8.29 -26.40 -15.83
CA ALA A 272 -7.74 -27.18 -14.71
C ALA A 272 -8.11 -26.62 -13.33
N TYR A 273 -8.71 -25.43 -13.26
CA TYR A 273 -9.05 -24.78 -12.00
C TYR A 273 -10.54 -24.85 -11.69
N LYS A 274 -10.87 -25.02 -10.40
CA LYS A 274 -12.27 -25.04 -9.93
C LYS A 274 -12.96 -23.69 -10.07
N SER A 275 -12.20 -22.61 -9.94
CA SER A 275 -12.69 -21.24 -10.11
C SER A 275 -11.54 -20.37 -10.61
N ILE A 276 -11.89 -19.38 -11.45
CA ILE A 276 -10.99 -18.39 -12.03
C ILE A 276 -11.20 -16.98 -11.44
N GLU A 277 -12.12 -16.85 -10.47
CA GLU A 277 -12.33 -15.59 -9.77
C GLU A 277 -11.11 -15.28 -8.89
N ALA A 278 -10.54 -14.07 -9.03
CA ALA A 278 -9.32 -13.68 -8.34
C ALA A 278 -9.41 -13.84 -6.81
N ALA A 279 -10.55 -13.43 -6.22
CA ALA A 279 -10.83 -13.54 -4.80
C ALA A 279 -10.95 -14.98 -4.28
N LYS A 280 -11.11 -15.98 -5.16
CA LYS A 280 -11.16 -17.40 -4.80
C LYS A 280 -9.78 -18.07 -4.76
N LYS A 281 -8.70 -17.29 -4.90
CA LYS A 281 -7.29 -17.74 -4.71
C LYS A 281 -6.95 -18.97 -5.56
N MET A 282 -7.24 -18.88 -6.86
CA MET A 282 -6.96 -19.89 -7.86
C MET A 282 -5.49 -20.32 -7.86
N GLY A 283 -5.23 -21.63 -7.75
CA GLY A 283 -3.87 -22.16 -7.90
C GLY A 283 -3.00 -22.04 -6.64
N ILE A 284 -3.61 -21.88 -5.46
CA ILE A 284 -2.91 -21.81 -4.18
C ILE A 284 -3.34 -22.96 -3.26
N GLU A 285 -2.38 -23.51 -2.51
CA GLU A 285 -2.65 -24.45 -1.42
C GLU A 285 -3.56 -23.83 -0.34
N LYS A 286 -4.61 -24.55 0.08
CA LYS A 286 -5.67 -23.97 0.91
C LYS A 286 -5.16 -23.48 2.26
N ASN A 287 -4.17 -24.18 2.82
CA ASN A 287 -3.57 -23.89 4.12
C ASN A 287 -2.12 -23.41 3.97
N ILE A 288 -1.82 -22.66 2.91
CA ILE A 288 -0.51 -22.05 2.73
C ILE A 288 -0.20 -21.15 3.94
N VAL A 289 0.99 -21.33 4.51
CA VAL A 289 1.45 -20.56 5.66
C VAL A 289 2.32 -19.43 5.16
N LEU A 290 1.86 -18.19 5.32
CA LEU A 290 2.63 -16.99 4.98
C LEU A 290 2.72 -16.09 6.20
N ASN A 291 3.92 -15.98 6.78
CA ASN A 291 4.11 -15.26 8.03
C ASN A 291 3.92 -13.75 7.85
N GLY A 292 2.95 -13.18 8.57
CA GLY A 292 2.72 -11.72 8.58
C GLY A 292 1.98 -11.17 7.36
N TRP A 293 1.49 -12.03 6.47
CA TRP A 293 0.74 -11.63 5.28
C TRP A 293 -0.46 -12.53 5.01
N GLU A 294 -1.47 -11.96 4.38
CA GLU A 294 -2.64 -12.66 3.85
C GLU A 294 -2.66 -12.57 2.33
N ILE A 295 -2.81 -13.70 1.64
CA ILE A 295 -3.09 -13.70 0.21
C ILE A 295 -4.55 -13.26 0.02
N THR A 296 -4.80 -12.18 -0.70
CA THR A 296 -6.14 -11.65 -0.97
C THR A 296 -6.67 -12.16 -2.31
N GLU A 297 -5.83 -12.12 -3.35
CA GLU A 297 -6.20 -12.44 -4.72
C GLU A 297 -5.10 -13.19 -5.46
N THR A 298 -5.49 -14.00 -6.43
CA THR A 298 -4.54 -14.60 -7.39
C THR A 298 -5.14 -14.69 -8.78
N PHE A 299 -4.36 -14.41 -9.81
CA PHE A 299 -4.87 -14.39 -11.18
C PHE A 299 -3.73 -14.46 -12.19
N PHE A 300 -4.06 -14.66 -13.47
CA PHE A 300 -3.11 -14.52 -14.56
C PHE A 300 -3.23 -13.15 -15.22
N ALA A 301 -2.09 -12.61 -15.61
CA ALA A 301 -1.99 -11.36 -16.35
C ALA A 301 -0.97 -11.49 -17.47
N TYR A 302 -1.07 -10.58 -18.44
CA TYR A 302 -0.03 -10.38 -19.45
C TYR A 302 0.57 -9.00 -19.32
N LYS A 303 1.86 -8.94 -19.59
CA LYS A 303 2.61 -7.69 -19.76
C LYS A 303 3.43 -7.79 -21.03
N ASN A 304 3.33 -6.77 -21.87
CA ASN A 304 4.10 -6.71 -23.10
C ASN A 304 5.49 -6.18 -22.76
N HIS A 305 6.52 -6.91 -23.19
CA HIS A 305 7.90 -6.47 -23.03
C HIS A 305 8.51 -6.16 -24.39
N GLU A 306 9.12 -4.99 -24.47
CA GLU A 306 9.97 -4.61 -25.60
C GLU A 306 11.43 -4.78 -25.18
N TYR A 307 12.10 -5.75 -25.81
CA TYR A 307 13.51 -5.98 -25.57
C TYR A 307 14.36 -5.14 -26.50
N ASN A 308 15.38 -4.50 -25.94
CA ASN A 308 16.42 -3.84 -26.72
C ASN A 308 17.46 -4.82 -27.31
N THR A 309 17.15 -6.12 -27.33
CA THR A 309 18.01 -7.20 -27.79
C THR A 309 17.18 -8.32 -28.41
N ASN A 310 17.79 -9.09 -29.30
CA ASN A 310 17.23 -10.31 -29.87
C ASN A 310 17.88 -11.57 -29.29
N PHE A 311 18.66 -11.43 -28.21
CA PHE A 311 19.40 -12.52 -27.56
C PHE A 311 20.35 -13.27 -28.52
N GLY A 312 20.77 -12.63 -29.62
CA GLY A 312 21.60 -13.24 -30.67
C GLY A 312 20.84 -14.14 -31.65
N MET A 313 19.51 -14.22 -31.55
CA MET A 313 18.67 -15.08 -32.39
C MET A 313 18.29 -14.38 -33.70
N ARG A 314 18.53 -15.06 -34.82
CA ARG A 314 18.07 -14.59 -36.14
C ARG A 314 16.58 -14.88 -36.28
N GLY A 315 15.78 -13.85 -36.56
CA GLY A 315 14.32 -14.00 -36.70
C GLY A 315 13.59 -14.10 -35.34
N TYR A 316 14.14 -13.52 -34.28
CA TYR A 316 13.51 -13.44 -32.96
C TYR A 316 12.09 -12.87 -33.08
N ALA A 317 11.08 -13.70 -32.80
CA ALA A 317 9.69 -13.29 -32.90
C ALA A 317 9.27 -12.36 -31.76
N GLY A 318 10.05 -12.27 -30.67
CA GLY A 318 9.73 -11.47 -29.50
C GLY A 318 10.25 -10.03 -29.50
N ALA A 319 10.79 -9.53 -30.62
CA ALA A 319 11.42 -8.20 -30.68
C ALA A 319 10.42 -7.03 -30.56
N GLU A 320 9.16 -7.23 -30.92
CA GLU A 320 8.10 -6.21 -30.88
C GLU A 320 6.98 -6.65 -29.95
N GLY A 321 7.08 -6.31 -28.65
CA GLY A 321 5.96 -6.39 -27.70
C GLY A 321 5.38 -7.79 -27.47
N SER A 322 6.22 -8.81 -27.29
CA SER A 322 5.74 -10.16 -27.01
C SER A 322 5.01 -10.20 -25.66
N PRO A 323 3.78 -10.73 -25.62
CA PRO A 323 3.04 -10.85 -24.37
C PRO A 323 3.59 -12.02 -23.57
N GLU A 324 3.87 -11.76 -22.30
CA GLU A 324 4.38 -12.78 -21.40
C GLU A 324 3.38 -13.10 -20.32
N LEU A 325 3.35 -14.36 -19.90
CA LEU A 325 2.42 -14.82 -18.90
C LEU A 325 2.96 -14.58 -17.49
N TYR A 326 2.19 -13.85 -16.69
CA TYR A 326 2.43 -13.65 -15.27
C TYR A 326 1.35 -14.36 -14.47
N TYR A 327 1.75 -15.09 -13.44
CA TYR A 327 0.86 -15.51 -12.37
C TYR A 327 1.08 -14.62 -11.16
N CYS A 328 0.06 -13.84 -10.80
CA CYS A 328 0.12 -12.82 -9.78
C CYS A 328 -0.54 -13.30 -8.48
N ILE A 329 0.08 -12.97 -7.36
CA ILE A 329 -0.38 -13.28 -6.00
C ILE A 329 -0.37 -11.97 -5.22
N ILE A 330 -1.56 -11.43 -4.94
CA ILE A 330 -1.70 -10.20 -4.16
C ILE A 330 -1.66 -10.57 -2.68
N VAL A 331 -0.73 -9.99 -1.95
CA VAL A 331 -0.55 -10.19 -0.52
C VAL A 331 -0.72 -8.87 0.23
N GLN A 332 -1.44 -8.93 1.36
CA GLN A 332 -1.67 -7.80 2.24
C GLN A 332 -1.08 -8.09 3.61
N ARG A 333 -0.37 -7.12 4.20
CA ARG A 333 0.26 -7.30 5.49
C ARG A 333 -0.77 -7.39 6.62
N TYR A 334 -0.54 -8.29 7.58
CA TYR A 334 -1.28 -8.28 8.85
C TYR A 334 -0.87 -7.08 9.70
N PHE A 335 -1.72 -6.05 9.70
CA PHE A 335 -1.49 -4.81 10.45
C PHE A 335 -1.22 -5.06 11.94
N LEU A 336 -1.96 -5.99 12.57
CA LEU A 336 -1.82 -6.24 14.01
C LEU A 336 -0.40 -6.67 14.40
N THR A 337 0.26 -7.47 13.56
CA THR A 337 1.63 -7.91 13.79
C THR A 337 2.59 -6.71 13.79
N ALA A 338 2.50 -5.85 12.78
CA ALA A 338 3.33 -4.65 12.69
C ALA A 338 2.98 -3.59 13.76
N PHE A 339 1.72 -3.51 14.16
CA PHE A 339 1.30 -2.64 15.27
C PHE A 339 1.98 -3.05 16.57
N ILE A 340 1.99 -4.34 16.90
CA ILE A 340 2.60 -4.85 18.13
C ILE A 340 4.12 -4.71 18.08
N SER A 341 4.77 -5.03 16.95
CA SER A 341 6.23 -5.03 16.87
C SER A 341 6.83 -3.62 16.75
N GLU A 342 6.17 -2.70 16.03
CA GLU A 342 6.74 -1.39 15.71
C GLU A 342 6.02 -0.22 16.38
N LEU A 343 4.68 -0.18 16.36
CA LEU A 343 3.93 0.99 16.85
C LEU A 343 3.76 0.99 18.37
N LEU A 344 3.59 -0.18 19.00
CA LEU A 344 3.37 -0.27 20.45
C LEU A 344 4.56 0.30 21.25
N PRO A 345 5.84 -0.03 20.95
CA PRO A 345 6.99 0.59 21.63
C PRO A 345 7.05 2.11 21.47
N ILE A 346 6.76 2.63 20.28
CA ILE A 346 6.71 4.08 19.99
C ILE A 346 5.66 4.77 20.86
N LEU A 347 4.46 4.18 20.95
CA LEU A 347 3.39 4.69 21.80
C LEU A 347 3.78 4.65 23.27
N THR A 348 4.44 3.58 23.73
CA THR A 348 4.97 3.49 25.10
C THR A 348 5.93 4.64 25.40
N VAL A 349 6.87 4.94 24.49
CA VAL A 349 7.80 6.07 24.66
C VAL A 349 7.04 7.41 24.69
N LEU A 350 6.06 7.62 23.79
CA LEU A 350 5.22 8.83 23.80
C LEU A 350 4.53 9.03 25.15
N PHE A 351 3.92 7.97 25.71
CA PHE A 351 3.22 8.04 26.99
C PHE A 351 4.18 8.27 28.16
N ILE A 352 5.37 7.65 28.15
CA ILE A 352 6.40 7.93 29.16
C ILE A 352 6.82 9.40 29.10
N LEU A 353 7.12 9.93 27.92
CA LEU A 353 7.49 11.34 27.73
C LEU A 353 6.39 12.29 28.19
N PHE A 354 5.12 11.96 27.90
CA PHE A 354 3.97 12.73 28.36
C PHE A 354 3.84 12.73 29.89
N ILE A 355 4.00 11.58 30.55
CA ILE A 355 3.98 11.48 32.02
C ILE A 355 5.15 12.30 32.61
N CYS A 356 6.35 12.18 32.05
CA CYS A 356 7.52 12.93 32.49
C CYS A 356 7.31 14.45 32.37
N ALA A 357 6.73 14.92 31.27
CA ALA A 357 6.40 16.33 31.09
C ALA A 357 5.34 16.82 32.10
N GLY A 358 4.43 15.94 32.52
CA GLY A 358 3.44 16.21 33.58
C GLY A 358 4.09 16.41 34.95
N ILE A 359 5.02 15.52 35.33
CA ILE A 359 5.65 15.48 36.66
C ILE A 359 6.76 16.53 36.82
N ALA A 360 7.50 16.87 35.75
CA ALA A 360 8.72 17.68 35.83
C ALA A 360 8.55 19.11 36.39
N HIS A 361 7.33 19.60 36.55
CA HIS A 361 7.05 20.94 37.05
C HIS A 361 5.69 20.93 37.75
N ASP A 362 5.54 20.19 38.85
CA ASP A 362 4.35 20.27 39.71
C ASP A 362 4.77 20.92 41.04
N GLU A 363 4.40 22.19 41.24
CA GLU A 363 4.72 22.93 42.48
C GLU A 363 4.03 22.32 43.72
N ALA A 364 2.99 21.49 43.54
CA ALA A 364 2.16 20.94 44.61
C ALA A 364 2.60 19.53 45.09
N GLN A 365 3.58 18.89 44.44
CA GLN A 365 4.07 17.56 44.83
C GLN A 365 5.27 17.63 45.80
N ASP A 366 5.27 16.69 46.75
CA ASP A 366 6.38 16.42 47.68
C ASP A 366 7.72 16.31 46.94
N ASP A 367 8.83 16.65 47.60
CA ASP A 367 10.20 16.66 47.05
C ASP A 367 10.62 15.33 46.38
N PHE A 368 9.90 14.23 46.62
CA PHE A 368 10.14 12.91 46.00
C PHE A 368 9.92 12.86 44.48
N PHE A 369 9.06 13.72 43.92
CA PHE A 369 8.75 13.73 42.47
C PHE A 369 9.32 14.94 41.71
N LYS A 370 10.10 15.81 42.36
CA LYS A 370 10.72 16.97 41.70
C LYS A 370 11.92 16.53 40.87
N PHE A 371 11.73 16.44 39.56
CA PHE A 371 12.82 16.20 38.62
C PHE A 371 13.77 17.40 38.53
N ASN A 372 15.05 17.16 38.81
CA ASN A 372 16.09 18.13 38.47
C ASN A 372 16.42 18.06 36.97
N ILE A 373 16.98 19.14 36.41
CA ILE A 373 17.36 19.27 35.00
C ILE A 373 18.22 18.09 34.53
N MET A 374 19.13 17.62 35.38
CA MET A 374 20.01 16.49 35.05
C MET A 374 19.25 15.17 34.90
N GLU A 375 18.21 14.95 35.70
CA GLU A 375 17.39 13.73 35.66
C GLU A 375 16.49 13.75 34.42
N LEU A 376 15.87 14.89 34.10
CA LEU A 376 15.10 15.05 32.87
C LEU A 376 15.98 14.85 31.63
N LEU A 377 17.19 15.44 31.62
CA LEU A 377 18.13 15.28 30.52
C LEU A 377 18.55 13.82 30.35
N SER A 378 18.80 13.12 31.46
CA SER A 378 19.15 11.70 31.45
C SER A 378 18.01 10.84 30.92
N LEU A 379 16.77 11.11 31.33
CA LEU A 379 15.58 10.40 30.86
C LEU A 379 15.34 10.63 29.37
N VAL A 380 15.42 11.89 28.92
CA VAL A 380 15.25 12.22 27.51
C VAL A 380 16.35 11.62 26.65
N ALA A 381 17.60 11.62 27.11
CA ALA A 381 18.70 10.96 26.42
C ALA A 381 18.47 9.44 26.31
N ALA A 382 17.96 8.80 27.37
CA ALA A 382 17.61 7.39 27.35
C ALA A 382 16.48 7.09 26.34
N MET A 383 15.41 7.91 26.33
CA MET A 383 14.32 7.75 25.37
C MET A 383 14.78 7.97 23.93
N LEU A 384 15.64 8.97 23.68
CA LEU A 384 16.21 9.21 22.36
C LEU A 384 17.03 8.00 21.88
N PHE A 385 17.84 7.41 22.75
CA PHE A 385 18.60 6.19 22.43
C PHE A 385 17.69 5.02 22.05
N VAL A 386 16.62 4.79 22.82
CA VAL A 386 15.63 3.73 22.53
C VAL A 386 14.99 3.95 21.15
N ILE A 387 14.56 5.17 20.84
CA ILE A 387 13.92 5.49 19.55
C ILE A 387 14.90 5.29 18.39
N ILE A 388 16.16 5.71 18.54
CA ILE A 388 17.19 5.51 17.51
C ILE A 388 17.42 4.02 17.26
N LEU A 389 17.50 3.19 18.30
CA LEU A 389 17.64 1.75 18.14
C LEU A 389 16.44 1.11 17.44
N LEU A 390 15.22 1.51 17.81
CA LEU A 390 14.00 1.06 17.14
C LEU A 390 13.99 1.45 15.65
N GLN A 391 14.43 2.67 15.31
CA GLN A 391 14.51 3.11 13.90
C GLN A 391 15.58 2.34 13.12
N ILE A 392 16.73 2.05 13.73
CA ILE A 392 17.79 1.25 13.10
C ILE A 392 17.30 -0.17 12.83
N ASP A 393 16.58 -0.79 13.77
CA ASP A 393 16.00 -2.13 13.58
C ASP A 393 14.99 -2.15 12.43
N LEU A 394 14.10 -1.15 12.38
CA LEU A 394 13.18 -0.98 11.26
C LEU A 394 13.92 -0.87 9.91
N ARG A 395 14.97 -0.06 9.83
CA ARG A 395 15.75 0.12 8.60
C ARG A 395 16.59 -1.09 8.19
N ARG A 396 16.89 -1.99 9.11
CA ARG A 396 17.52 -3.27 8.76
C ARG A 396 16.54 -4.23 8.09
N LYS A 397 15.24 -4.11 8.38
CA LYS A 397 14.19 -4.94 7.75
C LYS A 397 13.89 -4.49 6.32
N PHE A 398 13.98 -3.19 6.04
CA PHE A 398 13.64 -2.60 4.75
C PHE A 398 14.85 -1.87 4.15
N SER A 399 15.46 -2.46 3.13
CA SER A 399 16.63 -1.90 2.43
C SER A 399 16.27 -0.82 1.38
N SER A 400 15.04 -0.28 1.39
CA SER A 400 14.62 0.71 0.39
C SER A 400 15.19 2.10 0.71
N SER A 401 15.48 2.89 -0.33
CA SER A 401 15.96 4.27 -0.21
C SER A 401 14.88 5.28 0.19
N GLU A 402 13.61 4.87 0.18
CA GLU A 402 12.46 5.74 0.43
C GLU A 402 12.19 5.90 1.94
N ILE A 403 11.49 6.99 2.29
CA ILE A 403 10.98 7.21 3.65
C ILE A 403 9.72 6.36 3.83
N LEU A 404 9.72 5.51 4.86
CA LEU A 404 8.57 4.67 5.19
C LEU A 404 7.53 5.51 5.96
N TYR A 405 6.25 5.26 5.75
CA TYR A 405 5.16 5.90 6.48
C TYR A 405 5.36 5.83 8.02
N ILE A 406 5.81 4.69 8.54
CA ILE A 406 6.05 4.55 9.98
C ILE A 406 7.21 5.41 10.50
N GLU A 407 8.16 5.84 9.66
CA GLU A 407 9.28 6.68 10.10
C GLU A 407 8.84 8.07 10.56
N TYR A 408 7.70 8.56 10.07
CA TYR A 408 7.12 9.82 10.52
C TYR A 408 6.76 9.78 12.03
N PHE A 409 6.48 8.60 12.59
CA PHE A 409 6.25 8.45 14.03
C PHE A 409 7.53 8.68 14.83
N TYR A 410 8.67 8.22 14.30
CA TYR A 410 9.99 8.46 14.90
C TYR A 410 10.34 9.94 14.82
N PHE A 411 10.12 10.58 13.68
CA PHE A 411 10.34 12.02 13.52
C PHE A 411 9.48 12.84 14.49
N MET A 412 8.21 12.47 14.65
CA MET A 412 7.33 13.08 15.65
C MET A 412 7.89 12.95 17.07
N LEU A 413 8.34 11.76 17.47
CA LEU A 413 8.93 11.57 18.80
C LEU A 413 10.21 12.40 19.01
N TYR A 414 11.05 12.55 17.98
CA TYR A 414 12.20 13.46 18.06
C TYR A 414 11.76 14.90 18.33
N PHE A 415 10.73 15.40 17.62
CA PHE A 415 10.19 16.72 17.88
C PHE A 415 9.58 16.85 19.29
N VAL A 416 8.88 15.84 19.79
CA VAL A 416 8.33 15.83 21.15
C VAL A 416 9.45 15.88 22.20
N ILE A 417 10.51 15.07 22.02
CA ILE A 417 11.69 15.07 22.89
C ILE A 417 12.35 16.44 22.96
N PHE A 418 12.66 17.02 21.79
CA PHE A 418 13.28 18.34 21.74
C PHE A 418 12.34 19.42 22.29
N GLY A 419 11.03 19.29 22.04
CA GLY A 419 10.00 20.18 22.58
C GLY A 419 9.94 20.18 24.11
N ILE A 420 10.00 19.00 24.74
CA ILE A 420 10.03 18.86 26.21
C ILE A 420 11.29 19.49 26.79
N LEU A 421 12.47 19.21 26.22
CA LEU A 421 13.73 19.83 26.68
C LEU A 421 13.69 21.35 26.56
N PHE A 422 13.27 21.84 25.39
CA PHE A 422 13.18 23.27 25.13
C PHE A 422 12.20 23.97 26.07
N ASN A 423 11.02 23.36 26.30
CA ASN A 423 10.04 23.87 27.23
C ASN A 423 10.58 23.97 28.66
N TYR A 424 11.28 22.94 29.13
CA TYR A 424 11.83 22.92 30.47
C TYR A 424 12.96 23.94 30.67
N ILE A 425 13.80 24.17 29.66
CA ILE A 425 14.79 25.27 29.67
C ILE A 425 14.07 26.63 29.78
N LEU A 426 13.00 26.84 29.00
CA LEU A 426 12.22 28.08 29.01
C LEU A 426 11.60 28.36 30.39
N LEU A 427 11.07 27.34 31.06
CA LEU A 427 10.50 27.47 32.41
C LEU A 427 11.54 27.94 33.44
N ASN A 428 12.73 27.34 33.39
CA ASN A 428 13.77 27.59 34.38
C ASN A 428 14.55 28.89 34.14
N HIS A 429 14.80 29.26 32.88
CA HIS A 429 15.62 30.43 32.54
C HIS A 429 14.82 31.68 32.17
N PHE A 430 13.62 31.55 31.59
CA PHE A 430 12.86 32.69 31.06
C PHE A 430 11.54 32.92 31.81
N LYS A 431 11.67 33.34 33.07
CA LYS A 431 10.55 33.59 34.01
C LYS A 431 9.57 34.71 33.63
N TYR A 432 9.63 35.28 32.43
CA TYR A 432 8.80 36.40 32.00
C TYR A 432 7.80 36.04 30.88
N LEU A 433 7.87 34.82 30.34
CA LEU A 433 6.98 34.37 29.28
C LEU A 433 5.63 33.91 29.86
N ARG A 434 4.62 34.79 29.82
CA ARG A 434 3.27 34.56 30.37
C ARG A 434 2.58 33.29 29.85
N VAL A 435 2.87 32.86 28.63
CA VAL A 435 2.28 31.65 28.03
C VAL A 435 2.88 30.38 28.63
N VAL A 436 4.19 30.40 28.91
CA VAL A 436 4.93 29.24 29.44
C VAL A 436 4.68 29.07 30.94
N GLN A 437 4.52 30.17 31.67
CA GLN A 437 4.20 30.14 33.11
C GLN A 437 2.71 30.03 33.43
N TYR A 438 1.83 30.02 32.43
CA TYR A 438 0.39 29.94 32.67
C TYR A 438 0.05 28.60 33.32
N GLY A 439 -0.52 28.63 34.53
CA GLY A 439 -1.02 27.46 35.23
C GLY A 439 -0.01 26.33 35.35
N ASP A 440 1.22 26.64 35.76
CA ASP A 440 2.28 25.64 35.95
C ASP A 440 2.59 24.83 34.67
N ASN A 441 2.79 25.56 33.57
CA ASN A 441 3.06 25.00 32.24
C ASN A 441 1.94 24.10 31.67
N ILE A 442 0.71 24.22 32.20
CA ILE A 442 -0.40 23.35 31.81
C ILE A 442 -0.65 23.35 30.30
N LEU A 443 -0.51 24.50 29.63
CA LEU A 443 -0.77 24.61 28.19
C LEU A 443 0.12 23.69 27.36
N ILE A 444 1.40 23.56 27.74
CA ILE A 444 2.34 22.71 27.00
C ILE A 444 2.10 21.26 27.37
N LYS A 445 1.91 20.93 28.66
CA LYS A 445 1.57 19.58 29.14
C LYS A 445 0.36 19.00 28.41
N VAL A 446 -0.75 19.75 28.36
CA VAL A 446 -1.99 19.30 27.70
C VAL A 446 -1.88 19.28 26.17
N SER A 447 -0.90 19.95 25.57
CA SER A 447 -0.75 20.00 24.11
C SER A 447 -0.01 18.80 23.52
N ILE A 448 0.81 18.09 24.30
CA ILE A 448 1.71 17.03 23.79
C ILE A 448 0.94 15.94 23.04
N LEU A 449 -0.06 15.32 23.67
CA LEU A 449 -0.86 14.26 23.04
C LEU A 449 -1.66 14.75 21.84
N PRO A 450 -2.51 15.79 21.92
CA PRO A 450 -3.29 16.21 20.77
C PRO A 450 -2.42 16.70 19.62
N PHE A 451 -1.27 17.32 19.88
CA PHE A 451 -0.32 17.70 18.82
C PHE A 451 0.30 16.47 18.15
N SER A 452 0.73 15.48 18.93
CA SER A 452 1.34 14.24 18.42
C SER A 452 0.35 13.47 17.53
N PHE A 453 -0.89 13.31 17.98
CA PHE A 453 -1.92 12.61 17.20
C PHE A 453 -2.48 13.45 16.04
N ALA A 454 -2.51 14.78 16.15
CA ALA A 454 -2.81 15.65 15.02
C ALA A 454 -1.74 15.55 13.92
N TYR A 455 -0.45 15.49 14.31
CA TYR A 455 0.66 15.27 13.38
C TYR A 455 0.50 13.94 12.65
N ILE A 456 0.24 12.85 13.38
CA ILE A 456 0.00 11.53 12.77
C ILE A 456 -1.18 11.59 11.80
N LEU A 457 -2.31 12.15 12.21
CA LEU A 457 -3.49 12.29 11.36
C LEU A 457 -3.18 13.07 10.07
N TYR A 458 -2.46 14.19 10.20
CA TYR A 458 -2.06 15.03 9.08
C TYR A 458 -1.15 14.30 8.10
N ILE A 459 -0.10 13.64 8.59
CA ILE A 459 0.81 12.85 7.75
C ILE A 459 0.08 11.68 7.08
N THR A 460 -0.83 11.03 7.80
CA THR A 460 -1.67 9.95 7.24
C THR A 460 -2.49 10.45 6.06
N TYR A 461 -3.15 11.60 6.22
CA TYR A 461 -3.93 12.21 5.14
C TYR A 461 -3.08 12.67 3.95
N LEU A 462 -1.83 13.09 4.16
CA LEU A 462 -0.94 13.48 3.07
C LEU A 462 -0.42 12.29 2.25
N ILE A 463 -0.29 11.12 2.88
CA ILE A 463 0.32 9.94 2.25
C ILE A 463 -0.72 9.06 1.56
N PHE A 464 -1.94 8.99 2.10
CA PHE A 464 -3.01 8.09 1.65
C PHE A 464 -4.26 8.81 1.15
#